data_AF-A0A0Q9NBZ3-F1
#
_entry.id   AF-A0A0Q9NBZ3-F1
#
_cell.length_a   1.000
_cell.length_b   1.000
_cell.length_c   1.000
_cell.angle_alpha   90.00
_cell.angle_beta   90.00
_cell.angle_gamma   90.00
#
_symmetry.space_group_name_H-M   'P 1'
#
loop_
_entity.id
_entity.type
_entity.pdbx_description
1 polymer ?
#
loop_
_entity_poly.entity_id
_entity_poly.type
_entity_poly.pdbx_seq_one_letter_code
_entity_poly.pdbx_strand_id
1 'polypeptide(L)'
;MPKTTLHIVNGDAFGDKLRASGINGEILVWRESLYEGPIGMQMSDSALLSMRASYMNNRYGIPEDTFKSQTIQQEAKLDTLTDVDEVVLWFEHDLYDQLMLCYLLSRIDDSPGRSFQLSLICIDGFPGIDPFYGLGQLTVDQILHLHDTWLPVSENQHSLACKVWTAYSASEPLLMATLLKEDLSALPFLKKALEAHTTRFPSMQNGLSAIQQLTLELLVDDEVSVLSLFQTISEQAIHYGLGDLQFFGILNGLWHCEHPLIQVLGGDRLPRYNEAWPPQFENYGVKVTEVGKLILTCKQDHIFLNGIDDWIGGVHLLGRKDVWRRNALTTGFAKL
;
A
#
# COMPACT_ATOMS: atom_id res chain seq x y z
N MET A 1 30.34 -5.39 23.88
CA MET A 1 30.37 -4.93 22.47
C MET A 1 29.26 -3.89 22.31
N PRO A 2 29.36 -2.92 21.38
CA PRO A 2 28.22 -2.05 21.10
C PRO A 2 27.02 -2.89 20.67
N LYS A 3 25.80 -2.46 21.06
CA LYS A 3 24.55 -3.13 20.70
C LYS A 3 24.41 -3.14 19.18
N THR A 4 24.17 -4.30 18.58
CA THR A 4 23.95 -4.45 17.14
C THR A 4 22.46 -4.26 16.86
N THR A 5 22.11 -3.17 16.19
CA THR A 5 20.72 -2.83 15.86
C THR A 5 20.47 -2.97 14.37
N LEU A 6 19.33 -3.55 14.00
CA LEU A 6 18.80 -3.53 12.64
C LEU A 6 17.55 -2.65 12.62
N HIS A 7 17.55 -1.62 11.78
CA HIS A 7 16.38 -0.80 11.52
C HIS A 7 15.71 -1.27 10.22
N ILE A 8 14.43 -1.61 10.29
CA ILE A 8 13.60 -1.94 9.13
C ILE A 8 12.67 -0.76 8.85
N VAL A 9 12.69 -0.27 7.62
CA VAL A 9 11.91 0.91 7.17
C VAL A 9 11.15 0.59 5.88
N ASN A 10 10.09 1.32 5.56
CA ASN A 10 9.22 1.08 4.40
C ASN A 10 9.74 1.64 3.05
N GLY A 11 10.72 2.56 3.06
CA GLY A 11 11.08 3.31 1.85
C GLY A 11 12.48 3.92 1.85
N ASP A 12 13.04 4.07 0.64
CA ASP A 12 14.41 4.54 0.43
C ASP A 12 14.63 5.98 0.91
N ALA A 13 13.66 6.87 0.68
CA ALA A 13 13.76 8.27 1.08
C ALA A 13 13.97 8.44 2.59
N PHE A 14 13.22 7.70 3.42
CA PHE A 14 13.43 7.71 4.87
C PHE A 14 14.70 6.94 5.25
N GLY A 15 14.93 5.76 4.64
CA GLY A 15 16.13 4.96 4.90
C GLY A 15 17.44 5.72 4.68
N ASP A 16 17.53 6.53 3.62
CA ASP A 16 18.72 7.35 3.34
C ASP A 16 18.90 8.47 4.36
N LYS A 17 17.81 9.13 4.79
CA LYS A 17 17.90 10.15 5.85
C LYS A 17 18.24 9.53 7.21
N LEU A 18 17.75 8.32 7.49
CA LEU A 18 18.09 7.57 8.68
C LEU A 18 19.58 7.15 8.67
N ARG A 19 20.13 6.76 7.52
CA ARG A 19 21.59 6.54 7.37
C ARG A 19 22.37 7.84 7.63
N ALA A 20 21.89 8.94 7.09
CA ALA A 20 22.54 10.25 7.22
C ALA A 20 22.46 10.84 8.65
N SER A 21 21.52 10.41 9.48
CA SER A 21 21.39 10.89 10.86
C SER A 21 22.47 10.37 11.80
N GLY A 22 23.14 9.27 11.44
CA GLY A 22 24.16 8.67 12.28
C GLY A 22 23.61 7.85 13.45
N ILE A 23 22.30 7.57 13.46
CA ILE A 23 21.71 6.55 14.34
C ILE A 23 22.40 5.21 14.04
N ASN A 24 22.95 4.56 15.08
CA ASN A 24 23.77 3.37 14.92
C ASN A 24 22.93 2.13 14.62
N GLY A 25 23.22 1.45 13.52
CA GLY A 25 22.59 0.19 13.15
C GLY A 25 22.66 -0.05 11.64
N GLU A 26 22.42 -1.29 11.24
CA GLU A 26 22.16 -1.62 9.83
C GLU A 26 20.75 -1.11 9.45
N ILE A 27 20.58 -0.61 8.23
CA ILE A 27 19.28 -0.14 7.73
C ILE A 27 18.84 -0.99 6.55
N LEU A 28 17.80 -1.79 6.78
CA LEU A 28 17.10 -2.59 5.79
C LEU A 28 15.86 -1.82 5.31
N VAL A 29 15.90 -1.35 4.07
CA VAL A 29 14.69 -0.82 3.42
C VAL A 29 13.87 -1.99 2.90
N TRP A 30 12.67 -2.17 3.44
CA TRP A 30 11.73 -3.19 3.01
C TRP A 30 10.97 -2.72 1.77
N ARG A 31 11.44 -3.12 0.58
CA ARG A 31 10.93 -2.59 -0.71
C ARG A 31 9.74 -3.33 -1.29
N GLU A 32 9.33 -4.43 -0.67
CA GLU A 32 8.21 -5.19 -1.19
C GLU A 32 6.90 -4.42 -0.94
N SER A 33 6.18 -4.10 -2.02
CA SER A 33 4.85 -3.51 -1.90
C SER A 33 3.84 -4.59 -1.50
N LEU A 34 3.43 -4.55 -0.23
CA LEU A 34 2.40 -5.42 0.33
C LEU A 34 1.01 -4.80 0.28
N TYR A 35 0.92 -3.58 -0.27
CA TYR A 35 -0.35 -2.92 -0.59
C TYR A 35 -1.04 -3.59 -1.78
N GLU A 36 -0.31 -4.23 -2.69
CA GLU A 36 -0.83 -4.78 -3.94
C GLU A 36 -0.56 -6.26 -4.08
N GLY A 37 -1.54 -6.98 -4.61
CA GLY A 37 -1.52 -8.43 -4.68
C GLY A 37 -0.95 -8.99 -5.97
N PRO A 38 -0.96 -10.33 -6.11
CA PRO A 38 -1.52 -11.29 -5.15
C PRO A 38 -0.75 -11.31 -3.82
N ILE A 39 -1.46 -11.39 -2.69
CA ILE A 39 -0.86 -11.57 -1.34
C ILE A 39 -1.17 -12.97 -0.83
N GLY A 40 -0.22 -13.57 -0.11
CA GLY A 40 -0.39 -14.87 0.54
C GLY A 40 0.37 -14.94 1.86
N MET A 41 0.26 -16.08 2.55
CA MET A 41 0.87 -16.25 3.87
C MET A 41 2.40 -16.23 3.84
N GLN A 42 3.01 -16.79 2.79
CA GLN A 42 4.45 -16.85 2.62
C GLN A 42 4.86 -16.17 1.30
N MET A 43 5.37 -14.94 1.39
CA MET A 43 5.69 -14.12 0.21
C MET A 43 6.88 -14.66 -0.61
N SER A 44 7.72 -15.49 0.01
CA SER A 44 8.80 -16.24 -0.65
C SER A 44 8.36 -17.53 -1.34
N ASP A 45 7.07 -17.92 -1.25
CA ASP A 45 6.58 -19.09 -2.00
C ASP A 45 6.80 -18.90 -3.50
N SER A 46 7.40 -19.89 -4.14
CA SER A 46 7.86 -19.77 -5.54
C SER A 46 6.73 -19.51 -6.54
N ALA A 47 5.54 -20.06 -6.32
CA ALA A 47 4.40 -19.86 -7.21
C ALA A 47 3.78 -18.48 -7.00
N LEU A 48 3.55 -18.09 -5.75
CA LEU A 48 3.08 -16.76 -5.39
C LEU A 48 4.04 -15.67 -5.88
N LEU A 49 5.33 -15.81 -5.59
CA LEU A 49 6.35 -14.85 -5.97
C LEU A 49 6.44 -14.69 -7.50
N SER A 50 6.25 -15.76 -8.26
CA SER A 50 6.18 -15.69 -9.72
C SER A 50 4.96 -14.91 -10.21
N MET A 51 3.78 -15.15 -9.64
CA MET A 51 2.58 -14.37 -9.98
C MET A 51 2.72 -12.89 -9.61
N ARG A 52 3.30 -12.59 -8.44
CA ARG A 52 3.57 -11.22 -7.98
C ARG A 52 4.53 -10.48 -8.88
N ALA A 53 5.63 -11.12 -9.27
CA ALA A 53 6.60 -10.52 -10.17
C ALA A 53 5.95 -10.15 -11.51
N SER A 54 5.14 -11.05 -12.08
CA SER A 54 4.40 -10.79 -13.31
C SER A 54 3.39 -9.66 -13.15
N TYR A 55 2.63 -9.65 -12.03
CA TYR A 55 1.71 -8.56 -11.71
C TYR A 55 2.41 -7.20 -11.64
N MET A 56 3.51 -7.10 -10.90
CA MET A 56 4.29 -5.86 -10.72
C MET A 56 4.94 -5.41 -12.03
N ASN A 57 5.39 -6.36 -12.87
CA ASN A 57 5.91 -6.05 -14.19
C ASN A 57 4.82 -5.47 -15.10
N ASN A 58 3.67 -6.14 -15.19
CA ASN A 58 2.56 -5.69 -16.03
C ASN A 58 2.08 -4.31 -15.60
N ARG A 59 1.91 -4.09 -14.30
CA ARG A 59 1.35 -2.83 -13.77
C ARG A 59 2.33 -1.67 -13.76
N TYR A 60 3.58 -1.90 -13.36
CA TYR A 60 4.56 -0.83 -13.11
C TYR A 60 5.81 -0.91 -13.98
N GLY A 61 6.04 -2.02 -14.68
CA GLY A 61 7.26 -2.23 -15.47
C GLY A 61 8.45 -2.71 -14.63
N ILE A 62 8.24 -3.10 -13.37
CA ILE A 62 9.32 -3.63 -12.52
C ILE A 62 9.82 -4.95 -13.13
N PRO A 63 11.11 -5.10 -13.45
CA PRO A 63 11.62 -6.35 -14.01
C PRO A 63 11.40 -7.53 -13.06
N GLU A 64 10.87 -8.64 -13.58
CA GLU A 64 10.50 -9.79 -12.74
C GLU A 64 11.67 -10.34 -11.93
N ASP A 65 12.85 -10.49 -12.52
CA ASP A 65 14.04 -11.03 -11.83
C ASP A 65 14.52 -10.09 -10.72
N THR A 66 14.44 -8.77 -10.95
CA THR A 66 14.75 -7.77 -9.92
C THR A 66 13.78 -7.91 -8.75
N PHE A 67 12.47 -7.99 -9.02
CA PHE A 67 11.47 -8.16 -7.98
C PHE A 67 11.69 -9.47 -7.18
N LYS A 68 11.84 -10.59 -7.88
CA LYS A 68 12.05 -11.92 -7.26
C LYS A 68 13.30 -11.94 -6.39
N SER A 69 14.42 -11.45 -6.92
CA SER A 69 15.70 -11.46 -6.19
C SER A 69 15.66 -10.56 -4.95
N GLN A 70 15.03 -9.39 -5.04
CA GLN A 70 14.85 -8.50 -3.89
C GLN A 70 13.99 -9.14 -2.79
N THR A 71 12.82 -9.71 -3.14
CA THR A 71 11.97 -10.41 -2.16
C THR A 71 12.72 -11.55 -1.49
N ILE A 72 13.42 -12.40 -2.25
CA ILE A 72 14.19 -13.53 -1.68
C ILE A 72 15.27 -13.04 -0.73
N GLN A 73 16.01 -11.98 -1.09
CA GLN A 73 17.06 -11.42 -0.23
C GLN A 73 16.51 -10.83 1.07
N GLN A 74 15.39 -10.11 0.99
CA GLN A 74 14.73 -9.53 2.16
C GLN A 74 14.17 -10.59 3.10
N GLU A 75 13.52 -11.62 2.55
CA GLU A 75 13.02 -12.77 3.31
C GLU A 75 14.13 -13.55 3.98
N ALA A 76 15.23 -13.84 3.25
CA ALA A 76 16.39 -14.51 3.81
C ALA A 76 17.03 -13.69 4.95
N LYS A 77 16.99 -12.35 4.89
CA LYS A 77 17.49 -11.51 5.97
C LYS A 77 16.70 -11.72 7.27
N LEU A 78 15.38 -11.91 7.19
CA LEU A 78 14.54 -12.23 8.35
C LEU A 78 14.84 -13.62 8.93
N ASP A 79 15.27 -14.58 8.11
CA ASP A 79 15.66 -15.93 8.57
C ASP A 79 17.01 -15.93 9.32
N THR A 80 17.84 -14.90 9.12
CA THR A 80 19.21 -14.81 9.66
C THR A 80 19.39 -13.77 10.77
N LEU A 81 18.32 -13.46 11.52
CA LEU A 81 18.36 -12.47 12.63
C LEU A 81 19.07 -12.99 13.90
N THR A 82 20.15 -13.74 13.78
CA THR A 82 20.85 -14.40 14.90
C THR A 82 21.92 -13.55 15.57
N ASP A 83 22.52 -12.59 14.85
CA ASP A 83 23.63 -11.74 15.33
C ASP A 83 23.19 -10.29 15.62
N VAL A 84 21.91 -10.08 15.88
CA VAL A 84 21.32 -8.76 16.15
C VAL A 84 20.82 -8.75 17.61
N ASP A 85 21.04 -7.65 18.33
CA ASP A 85 20.54 -7.47 19.70
C ASP A 85 19.12 -6.86 19.70
N GLU A 86 18.82 -5.98 18.73
CA GLU A 86 17.52 -5.35 18.57
C GLU A 86 17.15 -5.10 17.11
N VAL A 87 15.90 -5.39 16.76
CA VAL A 87 15.27 -5.01 15.50
C VAL A 87 14.27 -3.90 15.77
N VAL A 88 14.42 -2.76 15.11
CA VAL A 88 13.53 -1.61 15.24
C VAL A 88 12.75 -1.41 13.95
N LEU A 89 11.42 -1.50 14.05
CA LEU A 89 10.49 -1.26 12.97
C LEU A 89 10.08 0.22 12.97
N TRP A 90 10.21 0.91 11.83
CA TRP A 90 9.77 2.29 11.65
C TRP A 90 8.61 2.37 10.68
N PHE A 91 7.43 2.73 11.19
CA PHE A 91 6.18 2.68 10.44
C PHE A 91 5.26 3.86 10.72
N GLU A 92 4.23 3.96 9.88
CA GLU A 92 3.34 5.11 9.81
C GLU A 92 1.88 4.69 9.84
N HIS A 93 0.99 5.66 9.87
CA HIS A 93 -0.43 5.46 10.14
C HIS A 93 -1.27 4.98 8.95
N ASP A 94 -0.75 5.08 7.73
CA ASP A 94 -1.52 4.79 6.51
C ASP A 94 -1.62 3.30 6.19
N LEU A 95 -2.47 2.96 5.22
CA LEU A 95 -2.72 1.57 4.83
C LEU A 95 -1.46 0.86 4.27
N TYR A 96 -0.59 1.56 3.55
CA TYR A 96 0.62 0.98 3.00
C TYR A 96 1.52 0.47 4.13
N ASP A 97 1.74 1.33 5.12
CA ASP A 97 2.55 1.04 6.29
C ASP A 97 1.93 -0.01 7.21
N GLN A 98 0.64 0.11 7.52
CA GLN A 98 -0.02 -0.82 8.43
C GLN A 98 -0.08 -2.24 7.89
N LEU A 99 -0.22 -2.43 6.57
CA LEU A 99 -0.14 -3.77 5.95
C LEU A 99 1.28 -4.35 6.04
N MET A 100 2.30 -3.54 5.75
CA MET A 100 3.69 -3.97 5.85
C MET A 100 4.11 -4.29 7.28
N LEU A 101 3.69 -3.47 8.25
CA LEU A 101 3.88 -3.73 9.67
C LEU A 101 3.23 -5.06 10.08
N CYS A 102 1.97 -5.29 9.69
CA CYS A 102 1.29 -6.55 10.00
C CYS A 102 2.03 -7.76 9.41
N TYR A 103 2.55 -7.64 8.19
CA TYR A 103 3.35 -8.70 7.60
C TYR A 103 4.62 -8.99 8.41
N LEU A 104 5.44 -7.97 8.66
CA LEU A 104 6.71 -8.13 9.35
C LEU A 104 6.51 -8.68 10.76
N LEU A 105 5.51 -8.18 11.48
CA LEU A 105 5.15 -8.74 12.78
C LEU A 105 4.72 -10.20 12.66
N SER A 106 3.87 -10.55 11.69
CA SER A 106 3.46 -11.94 11.48
C SER A 106 4.60 -12.87 11.04
N ARG A 107 5.62 -12.33 10.37
CA ARG A 107 6.74 -13.07 9.78
C ARG A 107 7.89 -13.28 10.77
N ILE A 108 8.08 -12.35 11.71
CA ILE A 108 9.10 -12.41 12.74
C ILE A 108 8.57 -13.24 13.93
N ASP A 109 9.22 -14.37 14.22
CA ASP A 109 8.82 -15.34 15.25
C ASP A 109 8.79 -14.73 16.66
N ASP A 110 7.65 -14.77 17.37
CA ASP A 110 7.45 -14.24 18.74
C ASP A 110 7.71 -15.23 19.86
N SER A 111 8.42 -16.32 19.57
CA SER A 111 8.77 -17.30 20.59
C SER A 111 9.54 -16.64 21.76
N PRO A 112 9.21 -16.96 23.03
CA PRO A 112 9.87 -16.41 24.23
C PRO A 112 11.40 -16.62 24.32
N GLY A 113 11.99 -17.39 23.41
CA GLY A 113 13.43 -17.64 23.29
C GLY A 113 14.13 -16.89 22.15
N ARG A 114 13.47 -15.91 21.53
CA ARG A 114 14.06 -15.05 20.50
C ARG A 114 15.35 -14.40 21.02
N SER A 115 16.39 -14.38 20.20
CA SER A 115 17.72 -13.86 20.57
C SER A 115 17.83 -12.34 20.58
N PHE A 116 16.81 -11.63 20.11
CA PHE A 116 16.80 -10.18 19.93
C PHE A 116 15.51 -9.54 20.44
N GLN A 117 15.61 -8.26 20.83
CA GLN A 117 14.45 -7.43 21.15
C GLN A 117 13.80 -6.92 19.86
N LEU A 118 12.47 -6.97 19.76
CA LEU A 118 11.73 -6.31 18.68
C LEU A 118 11.06 -5.06 19.21
N SER A 119 11.33 -3.93 18.58
CA SER A 119 10.81 -2.62 18.96
C SER A 119 10.13 -1.94 17.78
N LEU A 120 9.18 -1.06 18.07
CA LEU A 120 8.36 -0.36 17.09
C LEU A 120 8.32 1.13 17.42
N ILE A 121 8.53 1.95 16.40
CA ILE A 121 8.07 3.32 16.34
C ILE A 121 7.01 3.41 15.25
N CYS A 122 5.82 3.87 15.64
CA CYS A 122 4.69 4.04 14.75
C CYS A 122 4.02 5.38 15.04
N ILE A 123 4.06 6.32 14.10
CA ILE A 123 3.57 7.70 14.32
C ILE A 123 2.60 8.15 13.20
N ASP A 124 1.74 9.10 13.53
CA ASP A 124 0.81 9.78 12.62
C ASP A 124 1.04 11.29 12.51
N GLY A 125 2.09 11.79 13.16
CA GLY A 125 2.40 13.21 13.19
C GLY A 125 3.78 13.51 13.77
N PHE A 126 4.30 14.69 13.43
CA PHE A 126 5.52 15.23 14.01
C PHE A 126 5.36 16.74 14.26
N PRO A 127 5.81 17.30 15.39
CA PRO A 127 5.67 18.72 15.69
C PRO A 127 6.18 19.64 14.58
N GLY A 128 5.31 20.51 14.08
CA GLY A 128 5.63 21.47 13.01
C GLY A 128 5.45 20.94 11.58
N ILE A 129 4.92 19.74 11.40
CA ILE A 129 4.58 19.17 10.09
C ILE A 129 3.08 18.88 10.07
N ASP A 130 2.34 19.63 9.26
CA ASP A 130 0.90 19.47 9.05
C ASP A 130 0.55 19.81 7.59
N PRO A 131 -0.07 18.90 6.82
CA PRO A 131 -0.32 17.50 7.18
C PRO A 131 0.96 16.65 7.21
N PHE A 132 0.95 15.59 8.04
CA PHE A 132 2.01 14.59 8.09
C PHE A 132 1.66 13.42 7.15
N TYR A 133 2.32 13.38 5.98
CA TYR A 133 2.27 12.28 5.02
C TYR A 133 3.22 11.15 5.37
N GLY A 134 4.35 11.48 5.99
CA GLY A 134 5.16 10.45 6.60
C GLY A 134 6.60 10.81 6.99
N LEU A 135 7.34 9.80 7.46
CA LEU A 135 8.71 9.82 7.95
C LEU A 135 9.66 10.31 6.87
N GLY A 136 9.33 10.04 5.60
CA GLY A 136 10.01 10.58 4.44
C GLY A 136 10.02 12.12 4.36
N GLN A 137 9.16 12.84 5.08
CA GLN A 137 9.18 14.30 5.17
C GLN A 137 10.21 14.85 6.16
N LEU A 138 10.58 14.05 7.17
CA LEU A 138 11.43 14.52 8.26
C LEU A 138 12.82 14.90 7.76
N THR A 139 13.40 15.95 8.36
CA THR A 139 14.82 16.26 8.22
C THR A 139 15.66 15.33 9.08
N VAL A 140 16.96 15.25 8.79
CA VAL A 140 17.91 14.47 9.60
C VAL A 140 17.84 14.85 11.08
N ASP A 141 17.79 16.15 11.40
CA ASP A 141 17.69 16.62 12.78
C ASP A 141 16.37 16.19 13.44
N GLN A 142 15.25 16.22 12.72
CA GLN A 142 13.96 15.75 13.23
C GLN A 142 13.96 14.24 13.50
N ILE A 143 14.61 13.45 12.64
CA ILE A 143 14.76 11.99 12.85
C ILE A 143 15.53 11.69 14.13
N LEU A 144 16.57 12.47 14.46
CA LEU A 144 17.31 12.31 15.71
C LEU A 144 16.45 12.52 16.96
N HIS A 145 15.37 13.32 16.88
CA HIS A 145 14.44 13.47 18.00
C HIS A 145 13.59 12.22 18.24
N LEU A 146 13.53 11.30 17.27
CA LEU A 146 12.83 10.02 17.39
C LEU A 146 13.75 8.90 17.89
N HIS A 147 15.06 9.14 18.02
CA HIS A 147 16.01 8.15 18.51
C HIS A 147 15.63 7.68 19.93
N ASP A 148 15.68 6.37 20.17
CA ASP A 148 15.30 5.71 21.43
C ASP A 148 13.86 5.97 21.90
N THR A 149 12.96 6.46 21.03
CA THR A 149 11.53 6.63 21.36
C THR A 149 10.69 5.40 21.04
N TRP A 150 11.25 4.42 20.34
CA TRP A 150 10.59 3.15 20.03
C TRP A 150 10.31 2.33 21.29
N LEU A 151 9.22 1.59 21.25
CA LEU A 151 8.77 0.75 22.37
C LEU A 151 8.86 -0.73 22.00
N PRO A 152 9.09 -1.64 22.96
CA PRO A 152 9.02 -3.07 22.70
C PRO A 152 7.67 -3.45 22.11
N VAL A 153 7.68 -4.31 21.09
CA VAL A 153 6.46 -4.90 20.53
C VAL A 153 5.84 -5.83 21.57
N SER A 154 4.54 -5.66 21.82
CA SER A 154 3.78 -6.49 22.75
C SER A 154 3.22 -7.75 22.09
N GLU A 155 2.96 -8.79 22.88
CA GLU A 155 2.29 -10.02 22.42
C GLU A 155 0.93 -9.74 21.77
N ASN A 156 0.18 -8.73 22.27
CA ASN A 156 -1.09 -8.32 21.69
C ASN A 156 -0.94 -7.73 20.27
N GLN A 157 0.12 -6.95 20.04
CA GLN A 157 0.44 -6.42 18.70
C GLN A 157 0.81 -7.54 17.73
N HIS A 158 1.62 -8.50 18.19
CA HIS A 158 2.02 -9.66 17.39
C HIS A 158 0.82 -10.54 17.01
N SER A 159 0.01 -10.92 18.00
CA SER A 159 -1.20 -11.73 17.80
C SER A 159 -2.20 -11.05 16.86
N LEU A 160 -2.40 -9.74 17.03
CA LEU A 160 -3.28 -8.96 16.16
C LEU A 160 -2.74 -8.92 14.72
N ALA A 161 -1.44 -8.65 14.52
CA ALA A 161 -0.82 -8.64 13.21
C ALA A 161 -0.96 -9.98 12.48
N CYS A 162 -0.78 -11.12 13.19
CA CYS A 162 -0.98 -12.46 12.63
C CYS A 162 -2.42 -12.67 12.14
N LYS A 163 -3.42 -12.25 12.93
CA LYS A 163 -4.83 -12.33 12.53
C LYS A 163 -5.12 -11.48 11.29
N VAL A 164 -4.61 -10.24 11.25
CA VAL A 164 -4.78 -9.34 10.12
C VAL A 164 -4.14 -9.92 8.87
N TRP A 165 -2.90 -10.40 8.96
CA TRP A 165 -2.19 -10.96 7.82
C TRP A 165 -2.91 -12.20 7.26
N THR A 166 -3.43 -13.05 8.15
CA THR A 166 -4.26 -14.20 7.76
C THR A 166 -5.52 -13.76 7.02
N ALA A 167 -6.23 -12.74 7.53
CA ALA A 167 -7.43 -12.22 6.89
C ALA A 167 -7.15 -11.51 5.56
N TYR A 168 -6.03 -10.78 5.46
CA TYR A 168 -5.63 -10.04 4.27
C TYR A 168 -5.13 -10.96 3.16
N SER A 169 -4.48 -12.06 3.51
CA SER A 169 -4.00 -13.10 2.58
C SER A 169 -5.09 -14.08 2.14
N ALA A 170 -6.29 -13.98 2.69
CA ALA A 170 -7.39 -14.88 2.36
C ALA A 170 -7.91 -14.65 0.95
N SER A 171 -8.37 -15.72 0.30
CA SER A 171 -8.96 -15.67 -1.04
C SER A 171 -10.36 -15.02 -1.08
N GLU A 172 -10.95 -14.73 0.08
CA GLU A 172 -12.24 -14.06 0.22
C GLU A 172 -12.19 -12.99 1.32
N PRO A 173 -12.92 -11.87 1.16
CA PRO A 173 -12.83 -10.72 2.07
C PRO A 173 -13.61 -10.90 3.39
N LEU A 174 -14.28 -12.04 3.59
CA LEU A 174 -15.19 -12.27 4.72
C LEU A 174 -14.46 -12.34 6.06
N LEU A 175 -13.23 -12.85 6.08
CA LEU A 175 -12.39 -12.84 7.29
C LEU A 175 -12.03 -11.41 7.68
N MET A 176 -11.68 -10.56 6.70
CA MET A 176 -11.42 -9.14 6.95
C MET A 176 -12.67 -8.41 7.48
N ALA A 177 -13.85 -8.70 6.93
CA ALA A 177 -15.12 -8.13 7.41
C ALA A 177 -15.45 -8.54 8.86
N THR A 178 -15.05 -9.74 9.26
CA THR A 178 -15.23 -10.24 10.62
C THR A 178 -14.23 -9.60 11.58
N LEU A 179 -12.96 -9.55 11.18
CA LEU A 179 -11.87 -8.95 11.96
C LEU A 179 -12.12 -7.46 12.24
N LEU A 180 -12.71 -6.72 11.28
CA LEU A 180 -13.10 -5.32 11.48
C LEU A 180 -14.13 -5.10 12.59
N LYS A 181 -14.75 -6.15 13.15
CA LYS A 181 -15.68 -6.04 14.30
C LYS A 181 -14.99 -6.31 15.64
N GLU A 182 -13.75 -6.81 15.62
CA GLU A 182 -12.94 -7.05 16.81
C GLU A 182 -12.32 -5.75 17.35
N ASP A 183 -11.69 -5.84 18.52
CA ASP A 183 -10.83 -4.79 19.05
C ASP A 183 -9.47 -4.82 18.34
N LEU A 184 -9.12 -3.71 17.69
CA LEU A 184 -7.87 -3.53 16.95
C LEU A 184 -6.92 -2.54 17.66
N SER A 185 -7.24 -2.13 18.89
CA SER A 185 -6.54 -1.03 19.59
C SER A 185 -5.08 -1.28 19.94
N ALA A 186 -4.62 -2.54 19.91
CA ALA A 186 -3.20 -2.86 20.09
C ALA A 186 -2.30 -2.24 19.01
N LEU A 187 -2.84 -2.03 17.80
CA LEU A 187 -2.22 -1.27 16.71
C LEU A 187 -3.10 -0.05 16.41
N PRO A 188 -2.81 1.13 16.98
CA PRO A 188 -3.75 2.25 17.05
C PRO A 188 -4.28 2.75 15.69
N PHE A 189 -3.47 2.67 14.64
CA PHE A 189 -3.84 3.16 13.30
C PHE A 189 -4.51 2.10 12.42
N LEU A 190 -4.46 0.84 12.84
CA LEU A 190 -4.86 -0.30 12.04
C LEU A 190 -6.34 -0.25 11.64
N LYS A 191 -7.23 0.16 12.54
CA LYS A 191 -8.67 0.22 12.26
C LYS A 191 -8.97 1.11 11.04
N LYS A 192 -8.42 2.33 11.04
CA LYS A 192 -8.60 3.30 9.96
C LYS A 192 -7.97 2.81 8.65
N ALA A 193 -6.77 2.23 8.74
CA ALA A 193 -6.11 1.60 7.59
C ALA A 193 -6.98 0.49 6.98
N LEU A 194 -7.47 -0.45 7.79
CA LEU A 194 -8.28 -1.57 7.29
C LEU A 194 -9.66 -1.12 6.77
N GLU A 195 -10.25 -0.06 7.31
CA GLU A 195 -11.44 0.57 6.73
C GLU A 195 -11.14 1.11 5.31
N ALA A 196 -9.99 1.76 5.12
CA ALA A 196 -9.49 2.17 3.80
C ALA A 196 -9.21 0.97 2.88
N HIS A 197 -8.74 -0.15 3.42
CA HIS A 197 -8.58 -1.35 2.62
C HIS A 197 -9.92 -1.84 2.05
N THR A 198 -11.00 -1.79 2.84
CA THR A 198 -12.32 -2.23 2.34
C THR A 198 -12.81 -1.41 1.17
N THR A 199 -12.51 -0.11 1.14
CA THR A 199 -12.99 0.82 0.11
C THR A 199 -12.23 0.69 -1.22
N ARG A 200 -11.16 -0.12 -1.25
CA ARG A 200 -10.47 -0.50 -2.48
C ARG A 200 -11.28 -1.47 -3.33
N PHE A 201 -12.16 -2.26 -2.71
CA PHE A 201 -13.08 -3.13 -3.45
C PHE A 201 -14.07 -2.29 -4.27
N PRO A 202 -14.45 -2.74 -5.48
CA PRO A 202 -15.46 -2.08 -6.29
C PRO A 202 -16.75 -1.85 -5.51
N SER A 203 -17.33 -0.66 -5.66
CA SER A 203 -18.62 -0.36 -5.04
C SER A 203 -19.75 -1.18 -5.67
N MET A 204 -20.77 -1.51 -4.89
CA MET A 204 -22.02 -2.08 -5.43
C MET A 204 -22.84 -1.08 -6.26
N GLN A 205 -22.51 0.22 -6.20
CA GLN A 205 -23.32 1.27 -6.84
C GLN A 205 -22.92 1.51 -8.29
N ASN A 206 -21.61 1.57 -8.55
CA ASN A 206 -21.06 1.91 -9.86
C ASN A 206 -19.75 1.16 -10.19
N GLY A 207 -19.30 0.25 -9.34
CA GLY A 207 -18.12 -0.57 -9.60
C GLY A 207 -16.78 0.16 -9.46
N LEU A 208 -16.75 1.39 -8.94
CA LEU A 208 -15.50 2.11 -8.66
C LEU A 208 -14.98 1.79 -7.26
N SER A 209 -13.65 1.73 -7.12
CA SER A 209 -13.00 1.86 -5.81
C SER A 209 -13.06 3.31 -5.31
N ALA A 210 -12.82 3.55 -4.03
CA ALA A 210 -12.87 4.91 -3.48
C ALA A 210 -11.86 5.88 -4.12
N ILE A 211 -10.66 5.42 -4.48
CA ILE A 211 -9.68 6.28 -5.17
C ILE A 211 -10.13 6.58 -6.61
N GLN A 212 -10.71 5.60 -7.30
CA GLN A 212 -11.26 5.82 -8.65
C GLN A 212 -12.46 6.78 -8.60
N GLN A 213 -13.34 6.64 -7.61
CA GLN A 213 -14.45 7.54 -7.36
C GLN A 213 -13.95 8.98 -7.15
N LEU A 214 -13.04 9.18 -6.19
CA LEU A 214 -12.43 10.49 -5.92
C LEU A 214 -11.75 11.07 -7.17
N THR A 215 -11.05 10.23 -7.93
CA THR A 215 -10.40 10.63 -9.19
C THR A 215 -11.41 11.21 -10.18
N LEU A 216 -12.56 10.55 -10.39
CA LEU A 216 -13.58 11.06 -11.30
C LEU A 216 -14.30 12.30 -10.76
N GLU A 217 -14.54 12.38 -9.45
CA GLU A 217 -15.16 13.54 -8.78
C GLU A 217 -14.31 14.81 -8.96
N LEU A 218 -12.98 14.68 -8.90
CA LEU A 218 -12.06 15.81 -9.13
C LEU A 218 -11.96 16.23 -10.60
N LEU A 219 -12.52 15.46 -11.53
CA LEU A 219 -12.41 15.68 -12.98
C LEU A 219 -13.74 16.09 -13.65
N VAL A 220 -14.83 16.25 -12.90
CA VAL A 220 -16.19 16.35 -13.46
C VAL A 220 -16.35 17.47 -14.50
N ASP A 221 -15.84 18.66 -14.19
CA ASP A 221 -16.08 19.87 -14.98
C ASP A 221 -14.83 20.39 -15.71
N ASP A 222 -13.64 19.92 -15.34
CA ASP A 222 -12.37 20.52 -15.78
C ASP A 222 -11.34 19.48 -16.26
N GLU A 223 -10.49 19.93 -17.18
CA GLU A 223 -9.19 19.31 -17.41
C GLU A 223 -8.25 19.68 -16.26
N VAL A 224 -7.66 18.68 -15.62
CA VAL A 224 -6.76 18.87 -14.47
C VAL A 224 -5.38 18.33 -14.80
N SER A 225 -4.33 19.05 -14.40
CA SER A 225 -2.96 18.54 -14.53
C SER A 225 -2.80 17.21 -13.78
N VAL A 226 -2.11 16.23 -14.38
CA VAL A 226 -1.83 14.93 -13.75
C VAL A 226 -1.13 15.12 -12.39
N LEU A 227 -0.18 16.05 -12.31
CA LEU A 227 0.58 16.32 -11.08
C LEU A 227 -0.28 16.98 -10.00
N SER A 228 -1.12 17.95 -10.38
CA SER A 228 -2.05 18.58 -9.44
C SER A 228 -3.10 17.59 -8.94
N LEU A 229 -3.60 16.72 -9.82
CA LEU A 229 -4.54 15.65 -9.46
C LEU A 229 -3.89 14.67 -8.47
N PHE A 230 -2.64 14.26 -8.70
CA PHE A 230 -1.90 13.43 -7.75
C PHE A 230 -1.79 14.11 -6.39
N GLN A 231 -1.36 15.38 -6.36
CA GLN A 231 -1.23 16.13 -5.11
C GLN A 231 -2.55 16.19 -4.33
N THR A 232 -3.66 16.56 -4.99
CA THR A 232 -4.97 16.65 -4.34
C THR A 232 -5.47 15.30 -3.84
N ILE A 233 -5.21 14.21 -4.58
CA ILE A 233 -5.55 12.86 -4.12
C ILE A 233 -4.68 12.46 -2.93
N SER A 234 -3.37 12.71 -2.96
CA SER A 234 -2.48 12.44 -1.82
C SER A 234 -2.89 13.20 -0.56
N GLU A 235 -3.41 14.42 -0.70
CA GLU A 235 -3.98 15.22 0.39
C GLU A 235 -5.29 14.62 0.94
N GLN A 236 -6.27 14.33 0.07
CA GLN A 236 -7.60 13.87 0.50
C GLN A 236 -7.64 12.37 0.88
N ALA A 237 -6.70 11.59 0.35
CA ALA A 237 -6.59 10.15 0.52
C ALA A 237 -5.27 9.75 1.22
N ILE A 238 -4.75 10.61 2.09
CA ILE A 238 -3.50 10.41 2.85
C ILE A 238 -3.42 9.05 3.54
N HIS A 239 -4.55 8.58 4.07
CA HIS A 239 -4.69 7.32 4.80
C HIS A 239 -4.47 6.05 3.96
N TYR A 240 -4.31 6.17 2.63
CA TYR A 240 -3.92 5.04 1.78
C TYR A 240 -2.41 4.88 1.57
N GLY A 241 -1.60 5.92 1.82
CA GLY A 241 -0.16 5.87 1.57
C GLY A 241 0.20 5.69 0.08
N LEU A 242 -0.56 6.35 -0.82
CA LEU A 242 -0.36 6.20 -2.27
C LEU A 242 0.92 6.89 -2.74
N GLY A 243 1.82 6.11 -3.34
CA GLY A 243 2.93 6.63 -4.14
C GLY A 243 2.49 7.00 -5.57
N ASP A 244 3.42 7.63 -6.29
CA ASP A 244 3.24 8.09 -7.66
C ASP A 244 3.00 6.92 -8.64
N LEU A 245 3.77 5.84 -8.53
CA LEU A 245 3.58 4.64 -9.36
C LEU A 245 2.19 4.05 -9.17
N GLN A 246 1.69 3.90 -7.93
CA GLN A 246 0.34 3.40 -7.68
C GLN A 246 -0.71 4.31 -8.30
N PHE A 247 -0.55 5.63 -8.17
CA PHE A 247 -1.45 6.60 -8.77
C PHE A 247 -1.46 6.49 -10.31
N PHE A 248 -0.29 6.42 -10.96
CA PHE A 248 -0.20 6.24 -12.41
C PHE A 248 -0.79 4.91 -12.86
N GLY A 249 -0.62 3.84 -12.09
CA GLY A 249 -1.26 2.54 -12.34
C GLY A 249 -2.79 2.62 -12.31
N ILE A 250 -3.36 3.37 -11.35
CA ILE A 250 -4.81 3.61 -11.27
C ILE A 250 -5.29 4.39 -12.51
N LEU A 251 -4.62 5.47 -12.88
CA LEU A 251 -4.98 6.25 -14.07
C LEU A 251 -4.88 5.42 -15.36
N ASN A 252 -3.82 4.62 -15.51
CA ASN A 252 -3.67 3.71 -16.66
C ASN A 252 -4.85 2.72 -16.75
N GLY A 253 -5.31 2.15 -15.64
CA GLY A 253 -6.48 1.27 -15.63
C GLY A 253 -7.78 1.96 -16.05
N LEU A 254 -7.96 3.23 -15.66
CA LEU A 254 -9.12 4.03 -16.07
C LEU A 254 -9.04 4.51 -17.53
N TRP A 255 -7.83 4.68 -18.05
CA TRP A 255 -7.58 5.20 -19.40
C TRP A 255 -7.54 4.10 -20.48
N HIS A 256 -7.00 2.93 -20.17
CA HIS A 256 -6.77 1.84 -21.13
C HIS A 256 -7.73 0.63 -20.98
N CYS A 257 -8.87 0.80 -20.31
CA CYS A 257 -9.94 -0.20 -20.31
C CYS A 257 -10.80 -0.13 -21.60
N GLU A 258 -11.66 -1.12 -21.83
CA GLU A 258 -12.47 -1.24 -23.06
C GLU A 258 -13.32 0.00 -23.34
N HIS A 259 -13.91 0.57 -22.29
CA HIS A 259 -14.64 1.83 -22.30
C HIS A 259 -13.95 2.79 -21.32
N PRO A 260 -12.99 3.62 -21.79
CA PRO A 260 -12.21 4.52 -20.95
C PRO A 260 -13.06 5.49 -20.14
N LEU A 261 -12.76 5.60 -18.85
CA LEU A 261 -13.44 6.51 -17.91
C LEU A 261 -12.80 7.91 -17.94
N ILE A 262 -11.51 7.96 -18.26
CA ILE A 262 -10.74 9.20 -18.39
C ILE A 262 -9.98 9.22 -19.72
N GLN A 263 -9.52 10.41 -20.10
CA GLN A 263 -8.58 10.62 -21.18
C GLN A 263 -7.39 11.42 -20.65
N VAL A 264 -6.17 10.90 -20.84
CA VAL A 264 -4.93 11.65 -20.64
C VAL A 264 -4.63 12.47 -21.91
N LEU A 265 -4.20 13.71 -21.71
CA LEU A 265 -3.91 14.72 -22.73
C LEU A 265 -2.43 15.12 -22.62
N GLY A 266 -1.80 15.44 -23.75
CA GLY A 266 -0.38 15.82 -23.81
C GLY A 266 0.59 14.66 -24.07
N GLY A 267 0.12 13.41 -24.01
CA GLY A 267 0.94 12.23 -24.33
C GLY A 267 0.18 10.91 -24.45
N ASP A 268 0.94 9.83 -24.63
CA ASP A 268 0.46 8.48 -24.93
C ASP A 268 0.79 7.42 -23.85
N ARG A 269 1.52 7.82 -22.81
CA ARG A 269 1.87 6.95 -21.67
C ARG A 269 2.08 7.74 -20.38
N LEU A 270 1.87 7.09 -19.24
CA LEU A 270 2.27 7.59 -17.92
C LEU A 270 3.66 7.04 -17.50
N PRO A 271 4.35 7.66 -16.52
CA PRO A 271 5.62 7.15 -16.01
C PRO A 271 5.51 5.71 -15.51
N ARG A 272 6.61 4.97 -15.67
CA ARG A 272 6.80 3.58 -15.20
C ARG A 272 8.11 3.45 -14.43
N TYR A 273 8.28 2.32 -13.75
CA TYR A 273 9.43 2.05 -12.90
C TYR A 273 10.76 2.20 -13.66
N ASN A 274 11.66 3.03 -13.13
CA ASN A 274 13.01 3.30 -13.66
C ASN A 274 13.07 3.72 -15.14
N GLU A 275 11.97 4.19 -15.72
CA GLU A 275 11.96 4.78 -17.05
C GLU A 275 12.13 6.30 -16.98
N ALA A 276 12.70 6.88 -18.03
CA ALA A 276 12.66 8.33 -18.20
C ALA A 276 11.20 8.79 -18.31
N TRP A 277 10.87 9.84 -17.56
CA TRP A 277 9.55 10.45 -17.59
C TRP A 277 9.21 10.88 -19.03
N PRO A 278 7.93 10.79 -19.44
CA PRO A 278 7.51 11.26 -20.75
C PRO A 278 7.94 12.72 -20.99
N PRO A 279 8.34 13.09 -22.22
CA PRO A 279 8.68 14.47 -22.52
C PRO A 279 7.52 15.41 -22.20
N GLN A 280 7.82 16.53 -21.54
CA GLN A 280 6.83 17.57 -21.18
C GLN A 280 5.70 17.07 -20.28
N PHE A 281 5.97 16.05 -19.46
CA PHE A 281 4.99 15.44 -18.56
C PHE A 281 4.34 16.44 -17.59
N GLU A 282 5.05 17.51 -17.22
CA GLU A 282 4.54 18.61 -16.42
C GLU A 282 3.30 19.29 -17.02
N ASN A 283 3.10 19.16 -18.34
CA ASN A 283 1.95 19.71 -19.07
C ASN A 283 0.83 18.70 -19.31
N TYR A 284 0.95 17.46 -18.81
CA TYR A 284 -0.08 16.45 -19.06
C TYR A 284 -1.35 16.78 -18.28
N GLY A 285 -2.48 16.69 -18.98
CA GLY A 285 -3.81 16.90 -18.44
C GLY A 285 -4.60 15.59 -18.38
N VAL A 286 -5.64 15.56 -17.56
CA VAL A 286 -6.62 14.47 -17.50
C VAL A 286 -8.01 15.08 -17.52
N LYS A 287 -8.92 14.46 -18.25
CA LYS A 287 -10.36 14.78 -18.21
C LYS A 287 -11.21 13.53 -18.13
N VAL A 288 -12.39 13.66 -17.53
CA VAL A 288 -13.39 12.59 -17.53
C VAL A 288 -14.03 12.42 -18.92
N THR A 289 -14.32 11.18 -19.33
CA THR A 289 -15.08 10.90 -20.56
C THR A 289 -16.58 10.91 -20.30
N GLU A 290 -17.41 10.86 -21.34
CA GLU A 290 -18.86 10.68 -21.17
C GLU A 290 -19.21 9.35 -20.47
N VAL A 291 -18.46 8.28 -20.73
CA VAL A 291 -18.60 7.00 -20.00
C VAL A 291 -18.26 7.20 -18.52
N GLY A 292 -17.16 7.89 -18.22
CA GLY A 292 -16.79 8.24 -16.85
C GLY A 292 -17.89 9.00 -16.11
N LYS A 293 -18.53 9.99 -16.75
CA LYS A 293 -19.67 10.73 -16.17
C LYS A 293 -20.89 9.84 -15.92
N LEU A 294 -21.20 8.92 -16.85
CA LEU A 294 -22.32 7.99 -16.68
C LEU A 294 -22.09 7.02 -15.51
N ILE A 295 -20.86 6.52 -15.34
CA ILE A 295 -20.49 5.66 -14.21
C ILE A 295 -20.51 6.46 -12.90
N LEU A 296 -19.93 7.66 -12.89
CA LEU A 296 -19.91 8.53 -11.71
C LEU A 296 -21.33 8.85 -11.21
N THR A 297 -22.28 9.05 -12.13
CA THR A 297 -23.69 9.31 -11.81
C THR A 297 -24.53 8.03 -11.61
N CYS A 298 -23.88 6.88 -11.47
CA CYS A 298 -24.50 5.56 -11.26
C CYS A 298 -25.51 5.15 -12.36
N LYS A 299 -25.40 5.71 -13.56
CA LYS A 299 -26.18 5.32 -14.75
C LYS A 299 -25.58 4.10 -15.45
N GLN A 300 -24.30 3.85 -15.23
CA GLN A 300 -23.56 2.68 -15.68
C GLN A 300 -22.67 2.17 -14.54
N ASP A 301 -22.15 0.95 -14.72
CA ASP A 301 -21.31 0.27 -13.74
C ASP A 301 -19.98 -0.11 -14.40
N HIS A 302 -18.87 0.31 -13.78
CA HIS A 302 -17.53 0.11 -14.30
C HIS A 302 -17.20 -1.37 -14.50
N ILE A 303 -17.54 -2.23 -13.54
CA ILE A 303 -17.18 -3.65 -13.57
C ILE A 303 -18.06 -4.41 -14.57
N PHE A 304 -19.36 -4.11 -14.69
CA PHE A 304 -20.18 -4.71 -15.75
C PHE A 304 -19.71 -4.31 -17.15
N LEU A 305 -19.30 -3.05 -17.30
CA LEU A 305 -18.91 -2.48 -18.59
C LEU A 305 -17.49 -2.87 -19.04
N ASN A 306 -16.53 -2.85 -18.12
CA ASN A 306 -15.10 -3.06 -18.44
C ASN A 306 -14.54 -4.38 -17.89
N GLY A 307 -15.20 -4.99 -16.92
CA GLY A 307 -14.63 -6.09 -16.14
C GLY A 307 -13.51 -5.62 -15.21
N ILE A 308 -12.92 -6.58 -14.50
CA ILE A 308 -11.74 -6.39 -13.67
C ILE A 308 -10.87 -7.65 -13.72
N ASP A 309 -9.56 -7.46 -13.62
CA ASP A 309 -8.57 -8.50 -13.37
C ASP A 309 -7.51 -7.87 -12.46
N ASP A 310 -7.77 -7.88 -11.16
CA ASP A 310 -6.92 -7.21 -10.17
C ASP A 310 -6.95 -7.94 -8.83
N TRP A 311 -5.96 -7.68 -7.98
CA TRP A 311 -5.82 -8.29 -6.67
C TRP A 311 -5.93 -7.26 -5.55
N ILE A 312 -6.78 -7.56 -4.57
CA ILE A 312 -6.87 -6.80 -3.33
C ILE A 312 -6.55 -7.74 -2.17
N GLY A 313 -5.30 -7.67 -1.70
CA GLY A 313 -4.76 -8.68 -0.80
C GLY A 313 -4.71 -10.05 -1.49
N GLY A 314 -5.20 -11.08 -0.82
CA GLY A 314 -5.35 -12.44 -1.37
C GLY A 314 -6.59 -12.63 -2.25
N VAL A 315 -7.46 -11.63 -2.39
CA VAL A 315 -8.70 -11.75 -3.18
C VAL A 315 -8.44 -11.37 -4.63
N HIS A 316 -8.61 -12.34 -5.54
CA HIS A 316 -8.62 -12.09 -6.99
C HIS A 316 -9.99 -11.63 -7.44
N LEU A 317 -10.07 -10.42 -8.01
CA LEU A 317 -11.27 -9.90 -8.64
C LEU A 317 -11.14 -10.11 -10.15
N LEU A 318 -11.90 -11.07 -10.69
CA LEU A 318 -11.81 -11.45 -12.09
C LEU A 318 -13.19 -11.48 -12.77
N GLY A 319 -13.28 -10.83 -13.93
CA GLY A 319 -14.44 -10.87 -14.80
C GLY A 319 -15.38 -9.68 -14.64
N ARG A 320 -16.63 -9.85 -15.07
CA ARG A 320 -17.66 -8.80 -15.09
C ARG A 320 -18.79 -9.02 -14.09
N LYS A 321 -18.94 -10.25 -13.60
CA LYS A 321 -20.02 -10.72 -12.73
C LYS A 321 -19.43 -11.64 -11.68
N ASP A 322 -20.18 -11.87 -10.61
CA ASP A 322 -19.78 -12.67 -9.47
C ASP A 322 -18.47 -12.17 -8.81
N VAL A 323 -18.20 -10.86 -8.93
CA VAL A 323 -17.02 -10.19 -8.37
C VAL A 323 -17.36 -9.70 -6.97
N TRP A 324 -16.44 -9.86 -6.01
CA TRP A 324 -16.60 -9.29 -4.67
C TRP A 324 -16.66 -7.76 -4.72
N ARG A 325 -17.75 -7.21 -4.20
CA ARG A 325 -18.01 -5.78 -4.13
C ARG A 325 -18.33 -5.34 -2.72
N ARG A 326 -17.97 -4.10 -2.39
CA ARG A 326 -18.25 -3.49 -1.10
C ARG A 326 -19.64 -2.84 -1.10
N ASN A 327 -20.41 -3.14 -0.07
CA ASN A 327 -21.64 -2.41 0.24
C ASN A 327 -21.29 -1.11 0.97
N ALA A 328 -21.68 0.06 0.47
CA ALA A 328 -21.33 1.34 1.09
C ALA A 328 -21.96 1.57 2.49
N LEU A 329 -23.05 0.86 2.82
CA LEU A 329 -23.79 1.03 4.08
C LEU A 329 -23.28 0.11 5.20
N THR A 330 -22.43 -0.85 4.90
CA THR A 330 -21.89 -1.82 5.87
C THR A 330 -20.42 -2.08 5.59
N THR A 331 -19.68 -2.73 6.50
CA THR A 331 -18.36 -3.32 6.15
C THR A 331 -18.51 -4.66 5.40
N GLY A 332 -19.68 -4.93 4.85
CA GLY A 332 -20.03 -6.18 4.20
C GLY A 332 -19.61 -6.24 2.73
N PHE A 333 -19.36 -7.46 2.28
CA PHE A 333 -19.04 -7.79 0.89
C PHE A 333 -20.12 -8.68 0.29
N ALA A 334 -20.41 -8.50 -0.99
CA ALA A 334 -21.31 -9.34 -1.77
C ALA A 334 -20.70 -9.64 -3.14
N LYS A 335 -20.99 -10.81 -3.71
CA LYS A 335 -20.67 -11.10 -5.11
C LYS A 335 -21.80 -10.56 -5.99
N LEU A 336 -21.46 -9.73 -6.98
CA LEU A 336 -22.38 -9.16 -7.98
C LEU A 336 -21.90 -9.42 -9.40
#